data_AF-A0A840IIB6-F1
#
_entry.id   AF-A0A840IIB6-F1
#
_cell.length_a   1.000
_cell.length_b   1.000
_cell.length_c   1.000
_cell.angle_alpha   90.00
_cell.angle_beta   90.00
_cell.angle_gamma   90.00
#
_symmetry.space_group_name_H-M   'P 1'
#
loop_
_entity.id
_entity.type
_entity.pdbx_description
1 polymer ?
#
loop_
_entity_poly.entity_id
_entity_poly.type
_entity_poly.pdbx_seq_one_letter_code
_entity_poly.pdbx_strand_id
1 'polypeptide(L)' 'MARRPTTLYLDDEILQAAQVVASRSQRDESQVVEDALRSYLGLDVVEEVWRTSDLSEAEALALADEEKHAARE' A
#
# COMPACT_ATOMS: atom_id res chain seq x y z
N MET A 1 8.13 -4.14 6.76
CA MET A 1 7.84 -3.47 8.06
C MET A 1 7.23 -4.47 9.03
N ALA A 2 7.34 -4.24 10.35
CA ALA A 2 6.75 -5.12 11.35
C ALA A 2 5.22 -4.88 11.47
N ARG A 3 4.42 -5.95 11.41
CA ARG A 3 2.97 -5.91 11.63
C ARG A 3 2.65 -5.84 13.12
N ARG A 4 1.61 -5.09 13.49
CA ARG A 4 1.08 -5.05 14.87
C ARG A 4 -0.36 -5.56 14.89
N PRO A 5 -0.75 -6.38 15.88
CA PRO A 5 -2.14 -6.81 16.02
C PRO A 5 -3.03 -5.59 16.29
N THR A 6 -4.23 -5.59 15.72
CA THR A 6 -5.24 -4.53 15.88
C THR A 6 -6.62 -5.15 15.77
N THR A 7 -7.56 -4.71 16.61
CA THR A 7 -8.95 -5.15 16.58
C THR A 7 -9.80 -4.08 15.89
N LEU A 8 -10.55 -4.48 14.86
CA LEU A 8 -11.45 -3.61 14.10
C LEU A 8 -12.84 -4.26 14.05
N TYR A 9 -13.87 -3.43 13.97
CA TYR A 9 -15.22 -3.89 13.66
C TYR A 9 -15.44 -3.73 12.16
N LEU A 10 -15.81 -4.82 11.49
CA LEU A 10 -16.11 -4.89 10.06
C LEU A 10 -17.46 -5.58 9.88
N ASP A 11 -18.16 -5.25 8.80
CA ASP A 11 -19.38 -5.97 8.45
C ASP A 11 -19.09 -7.45 8.19
N ASP A 12 -20.01 -8.32 8.61
CA ASP A 12 -19.85 -9.77 8.48
C ASP A 12 -19.67 -10.20 7.01
N GLU A 13 -20.36 -9.54 6.09
CA GLU A 13 -20.23 -9.78 4.65
C GLU A 13 -18.81 -9.48 4.13
N ILE A 14 -18.14 -8.48 4.69
CA ILE A 14 -16.75 -8.13 4.33
C ILE A 14 -15.81 -9.22 4.82
N LEU A 15 -15.97 -9.70 6.07
CA LEU A 15 -15.17 -10.78 6.63
C LEU A 15 -15.32 -12.07 5.80
N GLN A 16 -16.56 -12.45 5.46
CA GLN A 16 -16.82 -13.61 4.62
C GLN A 16 -16.15 -13.49 3.25
N ALA A 17 -16.25 -12.32 2.60
CA ALA A 17 -15.61 -12.07 1.32
C ALA A 17 -14.07 -12.16 1.42
N ALA A 18 -13.48 -11.55 2.46
CA ALA A 18 -12.04 -11.59 2.71
C ALA A 18 -11.55 -13.03 2.92
N GLN A 19 -12.25 -13.84 3.72
CA GLN A 19 -11.93 -15.25 3.95
C GLN A 19 -11.96 -16.07 2.65
N VAL A 20 -12.92 -15.83 1.76
CA VAL A 20 -12.99 -16.51 0.45
C VAL A 20 -11.77 -16.17 -0.42
N VAL A 21 -11.40 -14.89 -0.46
CA VAL A 21 -10.22 -14.44 -1.23
C VAL A 21 -8.93 -15.02 -0.64
N ALA A 22 -8.78 -14.98 0.68
CA ALA A 22 -7.65 -15.54 1.41
C ALA A 22 -7.49 -17.04 1.12
N SER A 23 -8.58 -17.79 1.19
CA SER A 23 -8.61 -19.24 0.90
C SER A 23 -8.20 -19.55 -0.54
N ARG A 24 -8.69 -18.77 -1.52
CA ARG A 24 -8.36 -18.96 -2.95
C ARG A 24 -6.92 -18.60 -3.27
N SER A 25 -6.34 -17.66 -2.55
CA SER A 25 -4.98 -17.16 -2.77
C SER A 25 -3.92 -17.85 -1.89
N GLN A 26 -4.32 -18.77 -1.00
CA GLN A 26 -3.44 -19.39 0.00
C GLN A 26 -2.75 -18.33 0.90
N ARG A 27 -3.52 -17.30 1.26
CA ARG A 27 -3.07 -16.17 2.09
C ARG A 27 -3.88 -16.13 3.38
N ASP A 28 -3.39 -15.40 4.38
CA ASP A 28 -4.16 -15.08 5.56
C ASP A 28 -5.17 -13.97 5.28
N GLU A 29 -6.33 -14.00 5.96
CA GLU A 29 -7.34 -12.94 5.87
C GLU A 29 -6.75 -11.55 6.19
N SER A 30 -5.91 -11.47 7.23
CA SER A 30 -5.22 -10.22 7.61
C SER A 30 -4.35 -9.64 6.48
N GLN A 31 -3.81 -10.47 5.59
CA GLN A 31 -3.05 -10.00 4.43
C GLN A 31 -3.96 -9.40 3.37
N VAL A 32 -5.14 -10.00 3.14
CA VAL A 32 -6.13 -9.46 2.19
C VAL A 32 -6.63 -8.10 2.67
N VAL A 33 -6.92 -7.98 3.97
CA VAL A 33 -7.35 -6.71 4.59
C VAL A 33 -6.24 -5.66 4.52
N GLU A 34 -4.99 -6.04 4.81
CA GLU A 34 -3.85 -5.10 4.71
C GLU A 34 -3.65 -4.59 3.28
N ASP A 35 -3.66 -5.47 2.28
CA ASP A 35 -3.50 -5.07 0.87
C ASP A 35 -4.60 -4.09 0.44
N ALA A 36 -5.86 -4.39 0.79
CA ALA A 36 -6.98 -3.51 0.47
C ALA A 36 -6.81 -2.12 1.10
N LEU A 37 -6.36 -2.06 2.37
CA LEU A 37 -6.10 -0.81 3.07
C LEU A 37 -4.92 -0.06 2.45
N ARG A 38 -3.85 -0.75 2.08
CA ARG A 38 -2.70 -0.10 1.43
C ARG A 38 -3.07 0.47 0.07
N SER A 39 -3.87 -0.25 -0.71
CA SER A 39 -4.36 0.19 -2.02
C SER A 39 -5.25 1.42 -1.86
N TYR A 40 -6.21 1.37 -0.94
CA TYR A 40 -7.11 2.49 -0.63
C TYR A 40 -6.36 3.73 -0.13
N LEU A 41 -5.31 3.53 0.68
CA LEU A 41 -4.48 4.61 1.22
C LEU A 41 -3.36 5.05 0.27
N GLY A 42 -3.23 4.45 -0.92
CA GLY A 42 -2.18 4.76 -1.90
C GLY A 42 -0.76 4.38 -1.47
N LEU A 43 -0.62 3.51 -0.46
CA LEU A 43 0.68 3.04 0.03
C LEU A 43 1.35 2.07 -0.95
N ASP A 44 0.57 1.42 -1.81
CA ASP A 44 1.06 0.52 -2.85
C ASP A 44 1.62 1.28 -4.06
N VAL A 45 1.09 2.48 -4.34
CA VAL A 45 1.49 3.31 -5.49
C VAL A 45 2.94 3.78 -5.30
N VAL A 46 3.32 4.11 -4.07
CA VAL A 46 4.70 4.48 -3.77
C VAL A 46 5.62 3.29 -4.02
N GLU A 47 5.29 2.09 -3.52
CA GLU A 47 6.11 0.89 -3.78
C GLU A 47 6.21 0.55 -5.27
N GLU A 48 5.13 0.72 -6.05
CA GLU A 48 5.09 0.43 -7.48
C GLU A 48 5.91 1.43 -8.30
N VAL A 49 5.81 2.74 -8.00
CA VAL A 49 6.62 3.79 -8.63
C VAL A 49 8.10 3.58 -8.32
N TRP A 50 8.43 3.26 -7.07
CA TRP A 50 9.81 2.98 -6.66
C TRP A 50 10.38 1.72 -7.33
N ARG A 51 9.56 0.68 -7.54
CA ARG A 51 10.01 -0.57 -8.19
C ARG A 51 10.28 -0.40 -9.69
N THR A 52 9.64 0.56 -10.33
CA THR A 52 9.76 0.81 -11.78
C THR A 52 10.74 1.93 -12.12
N SER A 53 11.29 2.60 -11.11
CA SER A 53 12.20 3.72 -11.29
C SER A 53 13.62 3.23 -11.48
N ASP A 54 14.23 3.59 -12.62
CA ASP A 54 15.67 3.43 -12.87
C ASP A 54 16.51 4.59 -12.27
N LEU A 55 15.87 5.51 -11.54
CA LEU A 55 16.56 6.66 -10.96
C LEU A 55 17.43 6.24 -9.77
N SER A 56 18.66 6.72 -9.75
CA SER A 56 19.49 6.66 -8.55
C SER A 56 18.91 7.54 -7.44
N GLU A 57 19.30 7.27 -6.20
CA GLU A 57 18.85 8.03 -5.02
C GLU A 57 19.06 9.56 -5.18
N ALA A 58 20.19 9.97 -5.76
CA ALA A 58 20.50 11.38 -6.00
C ALA A 58 19.56 12.02 -7.03
N GLU A 59 19.22 11.31 -8.10
CA GLU A 59 18.30 11.78 -9.14
C GLU A 59 16.86 11.86 -8.62
N ALA A 60 16.44 10.88 -7.80
CA ALA A 60 15.12 10.89 -7.16
C ALA A 60 14.96 12.08 -6.20
N LEU A 61 15.99 12.39 -5.41
CA LEU A 61 16.00 13.54 -4.50
C LEU A 61 15.98 14.88 -5.26
N ALA A 62 16.75 14.99 -6.33
CA ALA A 62 16.75 16.19 -7.17
C ALA A 62 15.37 16.45 -7.78
N LEU A 63 14.74 15.42 -8.34
CA LEU A 63 13.39 15.52 -8.90
C LEU A 63 12.34 15.91 -7.85
N ALA A 64 12.41 15.32 -6.65
CA ALA A 64 11.49 15.63 -5.57
C ALA A 64 11.58 17.10 -5.10
N ASP A 65 12.79 17.68 -5.08
CA ASP A 65 12.99 19.06 -4.66
C ASP A 65 12.54 20.05 -5.75
N GLU A 66 12.69 19.68 -7.03
CA GLU A 66 12.19 20.45 -8.18
C GLU A 66 10.65 20.53 -8.19
N GLU A 67 9.95 19.40 -8.05
CA GLU A 67 8.48 19.35 -7.96
C GLU A 67 7.96 20.13 -6.73
N LYS A 68 8.66 20.05 -5.60
CA LYS A 68 8.33 20.81 -4.40
C LYS A 68 8.50 22.33 -4.58
N HIS A 69 9.46 22.77 -5.40
CA HIS A 69 9.59 24.18 -5.75
C HIS A 69 8.46 24.61 -6.69
N ALA A 70 8.13 23.79 -7.70
CA ALA A 70 7.02 24.05 -8.62
C ALA A 70 5.65 24.13 -7.92
N ALA A 71 5.40 23.31 -6.90
CA ALA A 71 4.15 23.33 -6.13
C ALA A 71 4.02 24.52 -5.16
N ARG A 72 5.09 25.32 -4.99
CA ARG A 72 5.10 26.52 -4.13
C ARG A 72 4.85 27.81 -4.93
N GLU A 73 4.95 27.78 -6.25
CA GLU A 73 4.57 28.88 -7.15
C GLU A 73 3.11 28.75 -7.62
#